data_AF-A0A916UAT7-F1
#
_entry.id   AF-A0A916UAT7-F1
#
_cell.length_a   1.000
_cell.length_b   1.000
_cell.length_c   1.000
_cell.angle_alpha   90.00
_cell.angle_beta   90.00
_cell.angle_gamma   90.00
#
_symmetry.space_group_name_H-M   'P 1'
#
loop_
_entity.id
_entity.type
_entity.pdbx_description
1 polymer ?
#
loop_
_entity_poly.entity_id
_entity_poly.type
_entity_poly.pdbx_seq_one_letter_code
_entity_poly.pdbx_strand_id
1 'polypeptide(L)'
;MSATESDADNTAPAPFLVVERGNPNPEELAAVVAVLASAAAANAHQTPYDPRPRELWGKLGENLRVNPPLPPRAYVNGRMWQ
;
A
#
# COMPACT_ATOMS: atom_id res chain seq x y z
N MET A 1 24.83 -12.82 -45.50
CA MET A 1 23.61 -12.27 -44.89
C MET A 1 23.55 -12.73 -43.44
N SER A 2 23.92 -11.88 -42.49
CA SER A 2 23.73 -12.16 -41.06
C SER A 2 22.58 -11.30 -40.57
N ALA A 3 21.53 -11.96 -40.08
CA ALA A 3 20.33 -11.35 -39.54
C ALA A 3 20.68 -10.51 -38.30
N THR A 4 20.21 -9.27 -38.28
CA THR A 4 20.18 -8.43 -37.09
C THR A 4 19.11 -8.98 -36.15
N GLU A 5 19.56 -9.52 -35.01
CA GLU A 5 18.75 -9.97 -33.89
C GLU A 5 17.80 -8.86 -33.39
N SER A 6 16.51 -9.16 -33.49
CA SER A 6 15.45 -8.89 -32.54
C SER A 6 15.48 -7.57 -31.76
N ASP A 7 14.83 -6.57 -32.34
CA ASP A 7 14.19 -5.45 -31.65
C ASP A 7 12.86 -5.92 -31.03
N ALA A 8 12.94 -6.85 -30.09
CA ALA A 8 11.78 -7.44 -29.43
C ALA A 8 12.04 -7.54 -27.93
N ASP A 9 11.60 -6.53 -27.19
CA ASP A 9 10.79 -6.64 -25.96
C ASP A 9 10.77 -5.29 -25.21
N ASN A 10 9.92 -4.36 -25.65
CA ASN A 10 9.77 -3.06 -24.98
C ASN A 10 8.33 -2.85 -24.49
N THR A 11 7.83 -3.81 -23.71
CA THR A 11 6.73 -3.61 -22.75
C THR A 11 6.99 -4.49 -21.52
N ALA A 12 8.22 -4.49 -21.02
CA ALA A 12 8.52 -5.13 -19.74
C ALA A 12 7.89 -4.28 -18.61
N PRO A 13 7.21 -4.90 -17.62
CA PRO A 13 6.72 -4.18 -16.46
C PRO A 13 7.89 -3.46 -15.77
N ALA A 14 7.60 -2.28 -15.22
CA ALA A 14 8.61 -1.48 -14.53
C ALA A 14 9.29 -2.33 -13.43
N PRO A 15 10.63 -2.24 -13.30
CA PRO A 15 11.36 -3.03 -12.32
C PRO A 15 10.90 -2.69 -10.90
N PHE A 16 10.75 -3.72 -10.06
CA PHE A 16 10.33 -3.55 -8.66
C PHE A 16 11.33 -2.72 -7.83
N LEU A 17 12.63 -2.87 -8.10
CA LEU A 17 13.71 -2.16 -7.42
C LEU A 17 14.84 -1.86 -8.41
N VAL A 18 15.35 -0.63 -8.37
CA VAL A 18 16.48 -0.17 -9.20
C VAL A 18 17.60 0.28 -8.29
N VAL A 19 18.81 -0.23 -8.53
CA VAL A 19 20.02 0.18 -7.81
C VAL A 19 20.66 1.35 -8.56
N GLU A 20 20.46 2.56 -8.05
CA GLU A 20 21.00 3.79 -8.66
C GLU A 20 22.53 3.94 -8.45
N ARG A 21 23.05 3.43 -7.32
CA ARG A 21 24.48 3.50 -6.97
C ARG A 21 24.93 2.31 -6.13
N GLY A 22 26.20 1.94 -6.30
CA GLY A 22 26.83 0.82 -5.60
C GLY A 22 26.70 -0.50 -6.36
N ASN A 23 27.35 -1.55 -5.84
CA ASN A 23 27.24 -2.91 -6.36
C ASN A 23 26.98 -3.87 -5.19
N PRO A 24 25.74 -3.91 -4.67
CA PRO A 24 25.40 -4.80 -3.57
C PRO A 24 25.59 -6.24 -4.02
N ASN A 25 26.11 -7.07 -3.14
CA ASN A 25 26.16 -8.50 -3.40
C ASN A 25 24.72 -9.10 -3.34
N PRO A 26 24.51 -10.33 -3.85
CA PRO A 26 23.18 -10.94 -3.88
C PRO A 26 22.53 -11.09 -2.49
N GLU A 27 23.34 -11.29 -1.45
CA GLU A 27 22.88 -11.48 -0.07
C GLU A 27 22.39 -10.16 0.53
N GLU A 28 23.11 -9.06 0.30
CA GLU A 28 22.74 -7.71 0.70
C GLU A 28 21.46 -7.26 -0.01
N LEU A 29 21.34 -7.54 -1.31
CA LEU A 29 20.13 -7.23 -2.08
C LEU A 29 18.92 -8.01 -1.53
N ALA A 30 19.09 -9.30 -1.22
CA ALA A 30 18.03 -10.13 -0.64
C ALA A 30 17.59 -9.61 0.74
N ALA A 31 18.55 -9.17 1.58
CA ALA A 31 18.24 -8.60 2.88
C ALA A 31 17.39 -7.32 2.76
N VAL A 32 17.73 -6.43 1.83
CA VAL A 32 16.95 -5.21 1.56
C VAL A 32 15.54 -5.55 1.08
N VAL A 33 15.41 -6.47 0.11
CA VAL A 33 14.11 -6.90 -0.41
C VAL A 33 13.26 -7.55 0.68
N ALA A 34 13.85 -8.37 1.55
CA ALA A 34 13.14 -9.00 2.66
C ALA A 34 12.56 -7.96 3.64
N VAL A 35 13.32 -6.92 3.98
CA VAL A 35 12.84 -5.83 4.83
C VAL A 35 11.70 -5.08 4.17
N LEU A 36 11.82 -4.72 2.89
CA LEU A 36 10.76 -4.05 2.13
C LEU A 36 9.48 -4.90 2.05
N ALA A 37 9.61 -6.19 1.74
CA ALA A 37 8.48 -7.12 1.70
C ALA A 37 7.79 -7.26 3.06
N SER A 38 8.57 -7.35 4.14
CA SER A 38 8.02 -7.43 5.50
C SER A 38 7.25 -6.15 5.89
N ALA A 39 7.77 -4.97 5.54
CA ALA A 39 7.11 -3.70 5.78
C ALA A 39 5.82 -3.57 4.95
N ALA A 40 5.82 -4.04 3.70
CA ALA A 40 4.63 -4.07 2.86
C ALA A 40 3.56 -5.02 3.45
N ALA A 41 3.95 -6.22 3.89
CA ALA A 41 3.06 -7.19 4.52
C ALA A 41 2.46 -6.66 5.83
N ALA A 42 3.22 -5.93 6.64
CA ALA A 42 2.71 -5.29 7.85
C ALA A 42 1.62 -4.24 7.55
N ASN A 43 1.67 -3.59 6.39
CA ASN A 43 0.69 -2.61 5.95
C ASN A 43 -0.45 -3.20 5.11
N ALA A 44 -0.43 -4.50 4.79
CA ALA A 44 -1.45 -5.15 3.96
C ALA A 44 -2.85 -5.19 4.61
N HIS A 45 -2.96 -4.90 5.91
CA HIS A 45 -4.23 -4.74 6.61
C HIS A 45 -4.84 -3.33 6.50
N GLN A 46 -4.23 -2.42 5.73
CA GLN A 46 -4.83 -1.11 5.52
C GLN A 46 -6.07 -1.24 4.61
N THR A 47 -7.21 -0.84 5.15
CA THR A 47 -8.48 -0.66 4.44
C THR A 47 -8.22 0.08 3.13
N PRO A 48 -8.90 -0.28 2.01
CA PRO A 48 -8.67 0.33 0.70
C PRO A 48 -8.52 1.85 0.81
N TYR A 49 -7.44 2.37 0.22
CA TYR A 49 -7.14 3.79 0.21
C TYR A 49 -8.32 4.57 -0.36
N ASP A 50 -9.06 5.26 0.51
CA ASP A 50 -10.07 6.22 0.08
C ASP A 50 -9.34 7.55 -0.19
N PRO A 51 -9.27 8.03 -1.45
CA PRO A 51 -8.59 9.29 -1.79
C PRO A 51 -9.29 10.52 -1.21
N ARG A 52 -10.48 10.37 -0.61
CA ARG A 52 -11.20 11.47 0.00
C ARG A 52 -10.50 11.98 1.27
N PRO A 53 -10.54 13.29 1.53
CA PRO A 53 -10.15 13.83 2.82
C PRO A 53 -10.87 13.09 3.95
N ARG A 54 -10.18 12.93 5.09
CA ARG A 54 -10.77 12.28 6.26
C ARG A 54 -12.07 12.97 6.65
N GLU A 55 -13.17 12.24 6.59
CA GLU A 55 -14.47 12.72 7.04
C GLU A 55 -14.45 12.95 8.56
N LEU A 56 -14.67 14.19 8.98
CA LEU A 56 -14.72 14.59 10.40
C LEU A 56 -16.16 14.66 10.92
N TRP A 57 -17.15 14.45 10.06
CA TRP A 57 -18.56 14.65 10.38
C TRP A 57 -19.25 13.38 10.87
N GLY A 58 -18.52 12.27 11.00
CA GLY A 58 -19.08 11.00 11.41
C GLY A 58 -19.96 10.37 10.33
N LYS A 59 -20.25 9.08 10.47
CA LYS A 59 -21.13 8.35 9.56
C LYS A 59 -22.47 8.14 10.22
N LEU A 60 -23.53 8.77 9.71
CA LEU A 60 -24.88 8.66 10.26
C LEU A 60 -25.33 7.21 10.43
N GLY A 61 -25.11 6.37 9.41
CA GLY A 61 -25.49 4.96 9.46
C GLY A 61 -24.71 4.14 10.50
N GLU A 62 -23.48 4.52 10.83
CA GLU A 62 -22.70 3.88 11.91
C GLU A 62 -23.16 4.37 13.28
N ASN A 63 -23.44 5.67 13.42
CA ASN A 63 -23.92 6.29 14.66
C ASN A 63 -25.27 5.72 15.14
N LEU A 64 -26.15 5.33 14.20
CA LEU A 64 -27.43 4.69 14.51
C LEU A 64 -27.33 3.22 14.93
N ARG A 65 -26.16 2.58 14.73
CA ARG A 65 -25.94 1.16 15.08
C ARG A 65 -25.42 0.96 16.50
N VAL A 66 -24.95 2.03 17.16
CA VAL A 66 -24.48 2.02 18.54
C VAL A 66 -25.69 2.19 19.48
N ASN A 67 -25.68 1.51 20.64
CA ASN A 67 -26.71 1.65 21.65
C ASN A 67 -26.10 2.16 22.97
N PRO A 68 -26.48 3.35 23.48
CA PRO A 68 -27.40 4.32 22.86
C PRO A 68 -26.83 4.95 21.58
N PRO A 69 -27.69 5.43 20.67
CA PRO A 69 -27.26 6.01 19.40
C PRO A 69 -26.45 7.27 19.63
N LEU A 70 -25.35 7.39 18.89
CA LEU A 70 -24.51 8.59 18.92
C LEU A 70 -25.19 9.72 18.14
N PRO A 71 -24.93 11.00 18.47
CA PRO A 71 -25.52 12.12 17.74
C PRO A 71 -25.10 12.07 16.25
N PRO A 72 -25.93 12.60 15.32
CA PRO A 72 -25.71 12.45 13.88
C PRO A 72 -24.33 12.88 13.38
N ARG A 73 -23.72 13.87 14.05
CA ARG A 73 -22.41 14.43 13.74
C ARG A 73 -21.28 13.93 14.64
N ALA A 74 -21.53 12.88 15.44
CA ALA A 74 -20.49 12.27 16.26
C ALA A 74 -19.45 11.61 15.37
N TYR A 75 -18.20 11.99 15.56
CA TYR A 75 -17.06 11.30 15.00
C TYR A 75 -16.58 10.23 15.98
N VAL A 76 -16.57 8.97 15.54
CA VAL A 76 -15.96 7.86 16.29
C VAL A 76 -14.60 7.58 15.69
N ASN A 77 -13.54 7.71 16.50
CA ASN A 77 -12.21 7.30 16.09
C ASN A 77 -12.16 5.76 16.08
N GLY A 78 -12.09 5.15 14.89
CA GLY A 78 -12.14 3.70 14.68
C GLY A 78 -11.03 2.87 15.35
N ARG A 79 -10.15 3.49 16.15
CA ARG A 79 -9.10 2.80 16.92
C ARG A 79 -9.53 2.33 18.31
N MET A 80 -10.70 2.69 18.82
CA MET A 80 -11.11 2.35 20.20
C MET A 80 -11.84 1.00 20.34
N TRP A 81 -12.19 0.34 19.23
CA TRP A 81 -13.10 -0.82 19.25
C TRP A 81 -12.66 -1.95 18.29
N GLN A 82 -11.35 -2.23 18.24
CA GLN A 82 -10.81 -3.50 17.73
C GLN A 82 -10.25 -4.32 18.88
#